data_AF-A0AAV1DBC6-F1
#
_entry.id   AF-A0AAV1DBC6-F1
#
_cell.length_a   1.000
_cell.length_b   1.000
_cell.length_c   1.000
_cell.angle_alpha   90.00
_cell.angle_beta   90.00
_cell.angle_gamma   90.00
#
_symmetry.space_group_name_H-M   'P 1'
#
loop_
_entity.id
_entity.type
_entity.pdbx_description
1 polymer ?
#
loop_
_entity_poly.entity_id
_entity_poly.type
_entity_poly.pdbx_seq_one_letter_code
_entity_poly.pdbx_strand_id
1 'polypeptide(L)'
;MVQMKEFRVVMPLSLEEYQIAQMYTVMKMQQQSTTGTEGVEVLENRPFEDDEFGKGQYTLKLYRLQSKVPSWLAAFAPADALVMQEEAWNSFPRCKSVIKCPYFTRFTLTIETIHKADNGYSENVHGLNKQELAATEVEMIDIASDTSDYWSYIIGRNNIDFSTFQSTRTSRGPLLAGWQDKCNPVMTAYKLVTVDVPYWGFGSRLEQTLLTGERALFLESHRNIFAWIDDWFGLSMEVMRELEQQSDTSLNKKLGRHRIAESEEELYSQ
;
A
#
# COMPACT_ATOMS: atom_id res chain seq x y z
N MET A 1 21.41 4.89 -5.15
CA MET A 1 22.03 3.83 -4.33
C MET A 1 20.84 3.13 -3.75
N VAL A 2 20.65 1.84 -3.99
CA VAL A 2 19.39 1.18 -3.58
C VAL A 2 19.16 1.41 -2.09
N GLN A 3 18.03 2.01 -1.73
CA GLN A 3 17.63 2.21 -0.35
C GLN A 3 16.67 1.10 0.07
N MET A 4 16.87 0.55 1.26
CA MET A 4 16.09 -0.55 1.79
C MET A 4 15.69 -0.27 3.23
N LYS A 5 14.40 -0.42 3.53
CA LYS A 5 13.84 -0.17 4.86
C LYS A 5 12.70 -1.14 5.14
N GLU A 6 12.71 -1.76 6.31
CA GLU A 6 11.63 -2.63 6.78
C GLU A 6 10.73 -1.84 7.73
N PHE A 7 9.45 -1.70 7.37
CA PHE A 7 8.43 -1.13 8.24
C PHE A 7 7.62 -2.26 8.87
N ARG A 8 7.47 -2.22 10.19
CA ARG A 8 6.70 -3.21 10.95
C ARG A 8 5.46 -2.56 11.51
N VAL A 9 4.28 -3.04 11.12
CA VAL A 9 3.01 -2.53 11.60
C VAL A 9 2.30 -3.60 12.40
N VAL A 10 2.30 -3.45 13.73
CA VAL A 10 1.53 -4.32 14.64
C VAL A 10 0.06 -3.94 14.55
N MET A 11 -0.83 -4.93 14.58
CA MET A 11 -2.28 -4.75 14.51
C MET A 11 -2.99 -5.61 15.57
N PRO A 12 -4.04 -5.09 16.23
CA PRO A 12 -4.82 -5.83 17.24
C PRO A 12 -5.85 -6.75 16.57
N LEU A 13 -5.41 -7.53 15.60
CA LEU A 13 -6.20 -8.39 14.71
C LEU A 13 -5.56 -9.78 14.59
N SER A 14 -6.35 -10.79 14.26
CA SER A 14 -5.79 -12.06 13.78
C SER A 14 -5.31 -11.94 12.32
N LEU A 15 -4.58 -12.94 11.83
CA LEU A 15 -4.15 -12.97 10.42
C LEU A 15 -5.36 -13.05 9.47
N GLU A 16 -6.36 -13.85 9.82
CA GLU A 16 -7.58 -14.05 9.04
C GLU A 16 -8.41 -12.76 8.97
N GLU A 17 -8.56 -12.06 10.11
CA GLU A 17 -9.24 -10.77 10.18
C GLU A 17 -8.50 -9.71 9.37
N TYR A 18 -7.17 -9.65 9.49
CA TYR A 18 -6.37 -8.67 8.78
C TYR A 18 -6.47 -8.86 7.26
N GLN A 19 -6.53 -10.10 6.75
CA GLN A 19 -6.67 -10.36 5.32
C GLN A 19 -7.94 -9.70 4.75
N ILE A 20 -9.08 -9.87 5.45
CA ILE A 20 -10.35 -9.23 5.08
C ILE A 20 -10.27 -7.70 5.24
N ALA A 21 -9.73 -7.25 6.36
CA ALA A 21 -9.64 -5.82 6.68
C ALA A 21 -8.77 -5.04 5.68
N GLN A 22 -7.65 -5.63 5.26
CA GLN A 22 -6.75 -5.06 4.26
C GLN A 22 -7.48 -4.90 2.92
N MET A 23 -8.15 -5.95 2.44
CA MET A 23 -8.91 -5.88 1.19
C MET A 23 -9.99 -4.80 1.23
N TYR A 24 -10.77 -4.76 2.32
CA TYR A 24 -11.80 -3.75 2.51
C TYR A 24 -11.22 -2.33 2.52
N THR A 25 -10.13 -2.14 3.25
CA THR A 25 -9.50 -0.83 3.40
C THR A 25 -8.91 -0.34 2.09
N VAL A 26 -8.20 -1.20 1.35
CA VAL A 26 -7.65 -0.87 0.03
C VAL A 26 -8.78 -0.46 -0.92
N MET A 27 -9.84 -1.28 -1.02
CA MET A 27 -11.01 -0.97 -1.85
C MET A 27 -11.62 0.40 -1.49
N LYS A 28 -11.90 0.63 -0.21
CA LYS A 28 -12.54 1.88 0.25
C LYS A 28 -11.63 3.10 0.06
N MET A 29 -10.33 2.98 0.31
CA MET A 29 -9.36 4.06 0.04
C MET A 29 -9.27 4.38 -1.45
N GLN A 30 -9.29 3.37 -2.33
CA GLN A 30 -9.33 3.59 -3.78
C GLN A 30 -10.61 4.33 -4.21
N GLN A 31 -11.77 3.96 -3.65
CA GLN A 31 -13.04 4.65 -3.90
C GLN A 31 -13.02 6.11 -3.45
N GLN A 32 -12.40 6.41 -2.31
CA GLN A 32 -12.30 7.76 -1.77
C GLN A 32 -11.27 8.62 -2.50
N SER A 33 -10.19 8.01 -3.01
CA SER A 33 -9.09 8.73 -3.67
C SER A 33 -9.29 8.90 -5.18
N THR A 34 -10.24 8.18 -5.79
CA THR A 34 -10.51 8.22 -7.23
C THR A 34 -11.59 9.24 -7.57
N THR A 35 -11.20 10.16 -8.45
CA THR A 35 -12.00 11.24 -9.02
C THR A 35 -12.22 11.00 -10.52
N GLY A 36 -12.69 12.01 -11.26
CA GLY A 36 -12.84 11.91 -12.71
C GLY A 36 -11.52 11.93 -13.50
N THR A 37 -10.42 12.41 -12.90
CA THR A 37 -9.13 12.63 -13.61
C THR A 37 -7.93 11.98 -12.92
N GLU A 38 -8.04 11.72 -11.62
CA GLU A 38 -6.98 11.14 -10.79
C GLU A 38 -7.54 9.98 -9.98
N GLY A 39 -6.70 9.01 -9.64
CA GLY A 39 -7.11 7.85 -8.86
C GLY A 39 -6.45 6.56 -9.31
N VAL A 40 -7.16 5.46 -9.07
CA VAL A 40 -6.67 4.11 -9.36
C VAL A 40 -7.50 3.48 -10.45
N GLU A 41 -6.82 2.99 -11.49
CA GLU A 41 -7.38 2.19 -12.56
C GLU A 41 -6.89 0.75 -12.39
N VAL A 42 -7.82 -0.21 -12.36
CA VAL A 42 -7.50 -1.63 -12.22
C VAL A 42 -7.54 -2.27 -13.61
N LEU A 43 -6.38 -2.67 -14.12
CA LEU A 43 -6.24 -3.25 -15.47
C LEU A 43 -6.43 -4.76 -15.45
N GLU A 44 -5.83 -5.44 -14.48
CA GLU A 44 -6.03 -6.87 -14.26
C GLU A 44 -6.30 -7.14 -12.78
N ASN A 45 -7.20 -8.09 -12.54
CA ASN A 45 -7.44 -8.69 -11.23
C ASN A 45 -7.84 -10.15 -11.47
N ARG A 46 -6.90 -11.08 -11.27
CA ARG A 46 -7.08 -12.50 -11.61
C ARG A 46 -6.38 -13.42 -10.62
N PRO A 47 -6.87 -14.64 -10.41
CA PRO A 47 -6.14 -15.64 -9.64
C PRO A 47 -4.83 -16.02 -10.36
N PHE A 48 -3.85 -16.45 -9.58
CA PHE A 48 -2.65 -17.11 -10.09
C PHE A 48 -2.30 -18.32 -9.22
N GLU A 49 -1.51 -19.22 -9.78
CA GLU A 49 -0.90 -20.34 -9.09
C GLU A 49 0.58 -20.38 -9.49
N ASP A 50 1.45 -20.44 -8.49
CA ASP A 50 2.91 -20.42 -8.63
C ASP A 50 3.51 -21.53 -7.77
N ASP A 51 4.60 -22.14 -8.24
CA ASP A 51 5.23 -23.28 -7.56
C ASP A 51 5.87 -22.88 -6.20
N GLU A 52 6.35 -21.65 -6.07
CA GLU A 52 7.01 -21.13 -4.86
C GLU A 52 6.01 -20.39 -3.96
N PHE A 53 5.17 -19.54 -4.55
CA PHE A 53 4.24 -18.69 -3.81
C PHE A 53 2.88 -19.35 -3.57
N GLY A 54 2.55 -20.44 -4.25
CA GLY A 54 1.26 -21.11 -4.15
C GLY A 54 0.14 -20.36 -4.86
N LYS A 55 -1.09 -20.49 -4.35
CA LYS A 55 -2.28 -19.85 -4.93
C LYS A 55 -2.49 -18.46 -4.38
N GLY A 56 -2.76 -17.50 -5.25
CA GLY A 56 -2.98 -16.12 -4.85
C GLY A 56 -3.78 -15.31 -5.86
N GLN A 57 -3.76 -13.99 -5.67
CA GLN A 57 -4.36 -13.02 -6.56
C GLN A 57 -3.29 -12.10 -7.16
N TYR A 58 -3.30 -11.96 -8.47
CA TYR A 58 -2.50 -11.00 -9.21
C TYR A 58 -3.36 -9.76 -9.51
N THR A 59 -2.80 -8.58 -9.31
CA THR A 59 -3.41 -7.32 -9.77
C THR A 59 -2.41 -6.45 -10.50
N LEU A 60 -2.86 -5.82 -11.58
CA LEU A 60 -2.15 -4.76 -12.29
C LEU A 60 -2.96 -3.47 -12.16
N LYS A 61 -2.35 -2.42 -11.59
CA LYS A 61 -3.02 -1.15 -11.31
C LYS A 61 -2.20 0.02 -11.86
N LEU A 62 -2.90 1.05 -12.33
CA LEU A 62 -2.31 2.36 -12.64
C LEU A 62 -2.78 3.39 -11.63
N TYR A 63 -1.84 4.12 -11.05
CA TYR A 63 -2.08 5.24 -10.16
C TYR A 63 -1.80 6.55 -10.89
N ARG A 64 -2.86 7.35 -11.07
CA ARG A 64 -2.82 8.71 -11.64
C ARG A 64 -2.90 9.70 -10.48
N LEU A 65 -1.76 10.30 -10.12
CA LEU A 65 -1.61 11.08 -8.88
C LEU A 65 -1.09 12.50 -9.13
N GLN A 66 -1.49 13.12 -10.24
CA GLN A 66 -0.91 14.36 -10.74
C GLN A 66 -0.91 15.49 -9.69
N SER A 67 -2.01 15.69 -8.96
CA SER A 67 -2.13 16.70 -7.90
C SER A 67 -1.29 16.40 -6.65
N LYS A 68 -0.85 15.15 -6.49
CA LYS A 68 -0.08 14.65 -5.33
C LYS A 68 1.42 14.60 -5.61
N VAL A 69 1.84 14.88 -6.84
CA VAL A 69 3.25 14.95 -7.23
C VAL A 69 3.94 16.11 -6.49
N PRO A 70 5.08 15.89 -5.81
CA PRO A 70 5.86 16.96 -5.22
C PRO A 70 6.27 18.03 -6.25
N SER A 71 6.08 19.30 -5.92
CA SER A 71 6.33 20.42 -6.85
C SER A 71 7.75 20.46 -7.42
N TRP A 72 8.75 20.01 -6.68
CA TRP A 72 10.14 19.97 -7.15
C TRP A 72 10.34 18.94 -8.28
N LEU A 73 9.51 17.90 -8.36
CA LEU A 73 9.60 16.87 -9.39
C LEU A 73 9.08 17.38 -10.74
N ALA A 74 8.22 18.41 -10.72
CA ALA A 74 7.71 19.06 -11.92
C ALA A 74 8.82 19.72 -12.77
N ALA A 75 10.01 19.96 -12.21
CA ALA A 75 11.17 20.43 -12.96
C ALA A 75 11.79 19.34 -13.87
N PHE A 76 11.49 18.07 -13.63
CA PHE A 76 12.08 16.93 -14.33
C PHE A 76 11.07 16.15 -15.18
N ALA A 77 9.79 16.22 -14.85
CA ALA A 77 8.74 15.49 -15.54
C ALA A 77 7.40 16.23 -15.47
N PRO A 78 6.61 16.27 -16.56
CA PRO A 78 5.20 16.65 -16.50
C PRO A 78 4.42 15.76 -15.53
N ALA A 79 3.51 16.34 -14.75
CA ALA A 79 2.77 15.60 -13.71
C ALA A 79 1.89 14.47 -14.28
N ASP A 80 1.35 14.66 -15.49
CA ASP A 80 0.57 13.66 -16.22
C ASP A 80 1.40 12.48 -16.75
N ALA A 81 2.71 12.65 -16.89
CA ALA A 81 3.63 11.57 -17.24
C ALA A 81 4.02 10.68 -16.04
N LEU A 82 3.74 11.13 -14.81
CA LEU A 82 4.09 10.43 -13.56
C LEU A 82 3.02 9.44 -13.12
N VAL A 83 2.54 8.64 -14.06
CA VAL A 83 1.66 7.50 -13.77
C VAL A 83 2.51 6.38 -13.19
N MET A 84 2.10 5.86 -12.02
CA MET A 84 2.75 4.70 -11.42
C MET A 84 1.99 3.44 -11.82
N GLN A 85 2.71 2.42 -12.25
CA GLN A 85 2.18 1.10 -12.52
C GLN A 85 2.61 0.17 -11.39
N GLU A 86 1.64 -0.47 -10.74
CA GLU A 86 1.88 -1.51 -9.73
C GLU A 86 1.44 -2.86 -10.27
N GLU A 87 2.35 -3.83 -10.19
CA GLU A 87 2.02 -5.25 -10.26
C GLU A 87 2.11 -5.83 -8.86
N ALA A 88 1.07 -6.53 -8.41
CA ALA A 88 1.04 -7.14 -7.09
C ALA A 88 0.65 -8.62 -7.16
N TRP A 89 1.40 -9.46 -6.45
CA TRP A 89 1.17 -10.88 -6.26
C TRP A 89 0.84 -11.11 -4.78
N ASN A 90 -0.43 -11.31 -4.47
CA ASN A 90 -0.91 -11.55 -3.11
C ASN A 90 -1.20 -13.05 -2.92
N SER A 91 -0.28 -13.74 -2.25
CA SER A 91 -0.46 -15.11 -1.76
C SER A 91 -0.38 -15.11 -0.24
N PHE A 92 -1.38 -14.49 0.39
CA PHE A 92 -1.43 -14.29 1.84
C PHE A 92 -1.05 -15.58 2.60
N PRO A 93 -0.11 -15.52 3.56
CA PRO A 93 0.40 -14.33 4.25
C PRO A 93 1.58 -13.61 3.57
N ARG A 94 2.01 -14.02 2.37
CA ARG A 94 3.09 -13.37 1.62
C ARG A 94 2.52 -12.49 0.50
N CYS A 95 3.07 -11.30 0.33
CA CYS A 95 2.68 -10.42 -0.76
C CYS A 95 3.92 -9.76 -1.36
N LYS A 96 3.89 -9.51 -2.66
CA LYS A 96 4.92 -8.73 -3.35
C LYS A 96 4.24 -7.72 -4.27
N SER A 97 4.61 -6.46 -4.16
CA SER A 97 4.25 -5.41 -5.09
C SER A 97 5.50 -4.85 -5.75
N VAL A 98 5.45 -4.61 -7.05
CA VAL A 98 6.50 -3.93 -7.83
C VAL A 98 5.87 -2.73 -8.49
N ILE A 99 6.35 -1.54 -8.11
CA ILE A 99 5.90 -0.25 -8.62
C ILE A 99 6.98 0.32 -9.54
N LYS A 100 6.55 0.74 -10.73
CA LYS A 100 7.36 1.36 -11.76
C LYS A 100 6.68 2.62 -12.28
N CYS A 101 7.44 3.47 -12.96
CA CYS A 101 6.91 4.63 -13.68
C CYS A 101 7.44 4.57 -15.11
N PRO A 102 6.57 4.47 -16.14
CA PRO A 102 7.01 4.39 -17.54
C PRO A 102 7.91 5.57 -17.97
N TYR A 103 7.67 6.77 -17.42
CA TYR A 103 8.51 7.94 -17.69
C TYR A 103 9.92 7.80 -17.11
N PHE A 104 10.03 7.20 -15.92
CA PHE A 104 11.30 6.89 -15.27
C PHE A 104 11.62 5.40 -15.42
N THR A 105 11.98 4.95 -16.62
CA THR A 105 12.19 3.53 -16.97
C THR A 105 13.18 2.75 -16.08
N ARG A 106 14.16 3.42 -15.47
CA ARG A 106 15.14 2.83 -14.55
C ARG A 106 14.72 2.84 -13.07
N PHE A 107 13.60 3.48 -12.73
CA PHE A 107 13.07 3.50 -11.37
C PHE A 107 12.36 2.17 -11.06
N THR A 108 12.59 1.64 -9.86
CA THR A 108 11.79 0.55 -9.31
C THR A 108 11.60 0.74 -7.81
N LEU A 109 10.38 0.49 -7.34
CA LEU A 109 10.06 0.35 -5.92
C LEU A 109 9.43 -1.03 -5.73
N THR A 110 9.99 -1.83 -4.82
CA THR A 110 9.47 -3.15 -4.49
C THR A 110 9.03 -3.16 -3.03
N ILE A 111 7.85 -3.70 -2.76
CA ILE A 111 7.32 -3.93 -1.41
C ILE A 111 7.10 -5.42 -1.25
N GLU A 112 7.90 -6.06 -0.41
CA GLU A 112 7.69 -7.45 -0.01
C GLU A 112 7.10 -7.45 1.39
N THR A 113 5.95 -8.11 1.57
CA THR A 113 5.26 -8.18 2.85
C THR A 113 5.15 -9.62 3.33
N ILE A 114 5.47 -9.85 4.60
CA ILE A 114 5.17 -11.09 5.33
C ILE A 114 4.29 -10.73 6.53
N HIS A 115 3.15 -11.41 6.65
CA HIS A 115 2.25 -11.27 7.79
C HIS A 115 2.49 -12.41 8.78
N LYS A 116 2.69 -12.09 10.07
CA LYS A 116 2.91 -13.09 11.13
C LYS A 116 1.99 -12.81 12.32
N ALA A 117 1.59 -13.87 13.01
CA ALA A 117 0.86 -13.78 14.28
C ALA A 117 1.82 -13.50 15.44
N ASP A 118 2.44 -12.33 15.44
CA ASP A 118 3.35 -11.84 16.48
C ASP A 118 3.24 -10.32 16.65
N ASN A 119 4.00 -9.77 17.59
CA ASN A 119 4.02 -8.35 17.95
C ASN A 119 5.23 -7.58 17.38
N GLY A 120 5.82 -8.05 16.27
CA GLY A 120 6.80 -7.28 15.52
C GLY A 120 8.27 -7.48 15.90
N TYR A 121 8.57 -8.42 16.80
CA TYR A 121 9.95 -8.71 17.22
C TYR A 121 10.63 -9.84 16.45
N SER A 122 9.97 -10.47 15.46
CA SER A 122 10.64 -11.47 14.62
C SER A 122 11.72 -10.80 13.77
N GLU A 123 12.94 -11.32 13.83
CA GLU A 123 14.06 -10.81 13.05
C GLU A 123 14.18 -11.49 11.69
N ASN A 124 14.62 -10.73 10.69
CA ASN A 124 14.96 -11.20 9.34
C ASN A 124 13.91 -12.15 8.72
N VAL A 125 12.62 -11.78 8.82
CA VAL A 125 11.52 -12.64 8.34
C VAL A 125 11.56 -12.84 6.82
N HIS A 126 12.18 -11.92 6.09
CA HIS A 126 12.38 -11.99 4.65
C HIS A 126 13.58 -12.86 4.22
N GLY A 127 14.38 -13.36 5.16
CA GLY A 127 15.53 -14.21 4.85
C GLY A 127 16.66 -13.49 4.11
N LEU A 128 16.85 -12.20 4.39
CA LEU A 128 17.90 -11.36 3.81
C LEU A 128 19.29 -11.91 4.16
N ASN A 129 20.23 -11.74 3.22
CA ASN A 129 21.61 -12.08 3.48
C ASN A 129 22.26 -11.06 4.44
N LYS A 130 23.45 -11.36 4.96
CA LYS A 130 24.13 -10.50 5.95
C LYS A 130 24.34 -9.06 5.49
N GLN A 131 24.61 -8.86 4.19
CA GLN A 131 24.94 -7.57 3.62
C GLN A 131 23.68 -6.72 3.45
N GLU A 132 22.59 -7.33 2.96
CA GLU A 132 21.27 -6.72 2.86
C GLU A 132 20.71 -6.37 4.24
N LEU A 133 20.78 -7.30 5.19
CA LEU A 133 20.29 -7.10 6.55
C LEU A 133 21.02 -5.96 7.25
N ALA A 134 22.34 -5.85 7.07
CA ALA A 134 23.14 -4.75 7.63
C ALA A 134 22.82 -3.38 7.01
N ALA A 135 22.33 -3.36 5.76
CA ALA A 135 21.92 -2.14 5.07
C ALA A 135 20.45 -1.76 5.32
N THR A 136 19.65 -2.66 5.89
CA THR A 136 18.22 -2.46 6.13
C THR A 136 18.00 -1.74 7.46
N GLU A 137 17.40 -0.56 7.41
CA GLU A 137 16.86 0.07 8.61
C GLU A 137 15.50 -0.55 8.96
N VAL A 138 15.23 -0.78 10.24
CA VAL A 138 13.94 -1.29 10.73
C VAL A 138 13.21 -0.18 11.47
N GLU A 139 11.95 0.06 11.13
CA GLU A 139 11.07 1.01 11.82
C GLU A 139 9.77 0.33 12.26
N MET A 140 9.43 0.47 13.55
CA MET A 140 8.12 0.12 14.07
C MET A 140 7.16 1.29 13.85
N ILE A 141 6.06 1.06 13.13
CA ILE A 141 4.99 2.04 12.94
C ILE A 141 3.91 1.80 13.99
N ASP A 142 3.64 2.81 14.82
CA ASP A 142 2.53 2.79 15.77
C ASP A 142 1.30 3.51 15.21
N ILE A 143 0.23 2.77 14.94
CA ILE A 143 -1.04 3.32 14.43
C ILE A 143 -1.75 4.24 15.45
N ALA A 144 -1.41 4.14 16.74
CA ALA A 144 -1.92 5.03 17.78
C ALA A 144 -1.11 6.34 17.88
N SER A 145 0.03 6.44 17.19
CA SER A 145 0.86 7.65 17.17
C SER A 145 0.06 8.85 16.65
N ASP A 146 0.27 10.02 17.23
CA ASP A 146 -0.30 11.28 16.75
C ASP A 146 0.53 11.92 15.62
N THR A 147 1.72 11.39 15.33
CA THR A 147 2.64 11.94 14.31
C THR A 147 1.96 12.13 12.96
N SER A 148 2.05 13.35 12.41
CA SER A 148 1.51 13.70 11.10
C SER A 148 2.57 14.43 10.31
N ASP A 149 2.69 14.11 9.03
CA ASP A 149 3.52 14.84 8.09
C ASP A 149 2.71 15.30 6.86
N TYR A 150 3.42 15.88 5.88
CA TYR A 150 2.84 16.30 4.61
C TYR A 150 2.14 15.14 3.88
N TRP A 151 2.72 13.93 3.93
CA TRP A 151 2.16 12.77 3.24
C TRP A 151 0.92 12.23 3.92
N SER A 152 0.85 12.22 5.25
CA SER A 152 -0.37 11.91 6.00
C SER A 152 -1.56 12.77 5.54
N TYR A 153 -1.32 14.07 5.30
CA TYR A 153 -2.34 14.96 4.75
C TYR A 153 -2.74 14.57 3.33
N ILE A 154 -1.77 14.37 2.43
CA ILE A 154 -2.01 14.01 1.02
C ILE A 154 -2.76 12.67 0.87
N ILE A 155 -2.49 11.71 1.76
CA ILE A 155 -3.11 10.39 1.76
C ILE A 155 -4.53 10.42 2.31
N GLY A 156 -4.85 11.43 3.14
CA GLY A 156 -6.17 11.60 3.74
C GLY A 156 -6.27 10.92 5.10
N ARG A 157 -5.39 11.32 6.03
CA ARG A 157 -5.45 10.90 7.43
C ARG A 157 -6.87 11.02 8.01
N ASN A 158 -7.30 9.98 8.74
CA ASN A 158 -8.52 10.05 9.51
C ASN A 158 -8.30 10.80 10.84
N ASN A 159 -9.37 11.42 11.35
CA ASN A 159 -9.34 12.19 12.60
C ASN A 159 -9.72 11.35 13.83
N ILE A 160 -9.62 10.02 13.75
CA ILE A 160 -9.94 9.16 14.89
C ILE A 160 -8.78 9.21 15.89
N ASP A 161 -9.15 9.52 17.13
CA ASP A 161 -8.29 9.37 18.29
C ASP A 161 -8.40 7.95 18.84
N PHE A 162 -7.37 7.13 18.57
CA PHE A 162 -7.36 5.75 19.04
C PHE A 162 -7.15 5.59 20.54
N SER A 163 -6.76 6.64 21.25
CA SER A 163 -6.71 6.60 22.72
C SER A 163 -8.11 6.62 23.37
N THR A 164 -9.15 6.95 22.60
CA THR A 164 -10.54 7.00 23.05
C THR A 164 -11.48 6.11 22.22
N PHE A 165 -11.11 5.77 20.98
CA PHE A 165 -11.91 4.90 20.12
C PHE A 165 -12.03 3.47 20.67
N GLN A 166 -13.25 2.95 20.68
CA GLN A 166 -13.54 1.55 20.94
C GLN A 166 -14.58 1.04 19.92
N SER A 167 -14.28 -0.08 19.29
CA SER A 167 -15.18 -0.77 18.37
C SER A 167 -16.45 -1.22 19.08
N THR A 168 -17.61 -0.88 18.53
CA THR A 168 -18.89 -1.30 19.08
C THR A 168 -19.19 -2.77 18.81
N ARG A 169 -18.61 -3.35 17.75
CA ARG A 169 -18.85 -4.76 17.35
C ARG A 169 -17.87 -5.73 17.99
N THR A 170 -16.67 -5.30 18.34
CA THR A 170 -15.59 -6.18 18.86
C THR A 170 -15.12 -5.81 20.26
N SER A 171 -15.50 -4.64 20.78
CA SER A 171 -14.99 -4.06 22.03
C SER A 171 -13.48 -3.78 22.03
N ARG A 172 -12.79 -3.87 20.89
CA ARG A 172 -11.34 -3.58 20.76
C ARG A 172 -11.09 -2.08 20.78
N GLY A 173 -9.94 -1.71 21.35
CA GLY A 173 -9.63 -0.32 21.70
C GLY A 173 -10.14 0.03 23.10
N PRO A 174 -9.68 1.15 23.68
CA PRO A 174 -8.72 2.09 23.12
C PRO A 174 -7.28 1.54 23.03
N LEU A 175 -6.49 2.10 22.11
CA LEU A 175 -5.08 1.82 21.94
C LEU A 175 -4.27 2.80 22.80
N LEU A 176 -3.94 2.36 24.02
CA LEU A 176 -3.14 3.14 24.97
C LEU A 176 -1.64 2.82 24.83
N ALA A 177 -0.78 3.56 25.53
CA ALA A 177 0.66 3.31 25.53
C ALA A 177 1.00 1.83 25.84
N GLY A 178 1.80 1.20 24.97
CA GLY A 178 2.18 -0.21 25.06
C GLY A 178 1.04 -1.18 24.73
N TRP A 179 0.06 -0.78 23.91
CA TRP A 179 -1.04 -1.65 23.49
C TRP A 179 -0.55 -2.84 22.65
N GLN A 180 0.53 -2.67 21.87
CA GLN A 180 1.09 -3.71 21.01
C GLN A 180 1.47 -4.98 21.79
N ASP A 181 2.01 -4.82 23.00
CA ASP A 181 2.44 -5.93 23.86
C ASP A 181 1.29 -6.60 24.64
N LYS A 182 0.10 -5.97 24.64
CA LYS A 182 -1.06 -6.40 25.45
C LYS A 182 -2.23 -6.89 24.62
N CYS A 183 -2.24 -6.59 23.32
CA CYS A 183 -3.36 -6.96 22.46
C CYS A 183 -3.35 -8.45 22.14
N ASN A 184 -4.55 -9.04 22.10
CA ASN A 184 -4.80 -10.40 21.66
C ASN A 184 -6.23 -10.44 21.06
N PRO A 185 -6.41 -10.83 19.79
CA PRO A 185 -5.39 -11.31 18.85
C PRO A 185 -4.38 -10.22 18.45
N VAL A 186 -3.21 -10.65 17.96
CA VAL A 186 -2.16 -9.78 17.46
C VAL A 186 -1.54 -10.37 16.19
N MET A 187 -1.23 -9.50 15.25
CA MET A 187 -0.45 -9.81 14.06
C MET A 187 0.45 -8.62 13.70
N THR A 188 1.47 -8.88 12.91
CA THR A 188 2.35 -7.84 12.36
C THR A 188 2.51 -8.01 10.86
N ALA A 189 2.40 -6.91 10.13
CA ALA A 189 2.82 -6.80 8.74
C ALA A 189 4.28 -6.31 8.68
N TYR A 190 5.20 -7.18 8.26
CA TYR A 190 6.59 -6.85 8.00
C TYR A 190 6.72 -6.46 6.54
N LYS A 191 6.97 -5.17 6.26
CA LYS A 191 6.96 -4.57 4.93
C LYS A 191 8.36 -4.11 4.57
N LEU A 192 9.09 -4.94 3.83
CA LEU A 192 10.38 -4.59 3.28
C LEU A 192 10.19 -3.76 2.00
N VAL A 193 10.63 -2.50 2.05
CA VAL A 193 10.60 -1.58 0.92
C VAL A 193 12.01 -1.42 0.36
N THR A 194 12.15 -1.68 -0.93
CA THR A 194 13.40 -1.52 -1.68
C THR A 194 13.18 -0.53 -2.81
N VAL A 195 13.92 0.59 -2.80
CA VAL A 195 13.79 1.67 -3.77
C VAL A 195 15.09 1.85 -4.54
N ASP A 196 15.05 1.74 -5.87
CA ASP A 196 16.16 2.03 -6.76
C ASP A 196 15.79 3.18 -7.71
N VAL A 197 16.48 4.32 -7.57
CA VAL A 197 16.30 5.49 -8.44
C VAL A 197 17.67 5.91 -8.97
N PRO A 198 18.17 5.26 -10.04
CA PRO A 198 19.53 5.47 -10.51
C PRO A 198 19.64 6.68 -11.46
N TYR A 199 19.04 7.81 -11.08
CA TYR A 199 19.09 9.09 -11.79
C TYR A 199 20.01 10.09 -11.09
N TRP A 200 20.92 10.67 -11.85
CA TRP A 200 21.85 11.67 -11.34
C TRP A 200 21.13 12.99 -11.03
N GLY A 201 21.54 13.68 -9.97
CA GLY A 201 21.01 14.98 -9.55
C GLY A 201 19.82 14.92 -8.59
N PHE A 202 18.81 14.07 -8.85
CA PHE A 202 17.58 14.02 -8.03
C PHE A 202 17.24 12.64 -7.44
N GLY A 203 18.00 11.58 -7.79
CA GLY A 203 17.66 10.20 -7.40
C GLY A 203 17.52 9.99 -5.89
N SER A 204 18.49 10.45 -5.09
CA SER A 204 18.44 10.33 -3.62
C SER A 204 17.26 11.06 -3.00
N ARG A 205 16.89 12.23 -3.53
CA ARG A 205 15.72 12.99 -3.09
C ARG A 205 14.43 12.23 -3.41
N LEU A 206 14.36 11.59 -4.58
CA LEU A 206 13.19 10.79 -4.96
C LEU A 206 13.10 9.51 -4.12
N GLU A 207 14.21 8.81 -3.87
CA GLU A 207 14.25 7.63 -2.98
C GLU A 207 13.68 7.97 -1.59
N GLN A 208 14.13 9.07 -0.99
CA GLN A 208 13.65 9.53 0.32
C GLN A 208 12.18 9.99 0.30
N THR A 209 11.76 10.65 -0.79
CA THR A 209 10.37 11.05 -0.99
C THR A 209 9.45 9.83 -1.02
N LEU A 210 9.84 8.80 -1.77
CA LEU A 210 9.09 7.54 -1.89
C LEU A 210 9.04 6.79 -0.56
N LEU A 211 10.17 6.65 0.15
CA LEU A 211 10.19 6.00 1.46
C LEU A 211 9.29 6.71 2.49
N THR A 212 9.29 8.05 2.51
CA THR A 212 8.42 8.82 3.41
C THR A 212 6.95 8.68 3.01
N GLY A 213 6.66 8.68 1.70
CA GLY A 213 5.32 8.43 1.17
C GLY A 213 4.78 7.05 1.53
N GLU A 214 5.58 6.00 1.34
CA GLU A 214 5.22 4.61 1.71
C GLU A 214 5.02 4.46 3.21
N ARG A 215 5.91 5.03 4.04
CA ARG A 215 5.74 5.06 5.50
C ARG A 215 4.39 5.66 5.89
N ALA A 216 4.06 6.83 5.34
CA ALA A 216 2.80 7.50 5.63
C ALA A 216 1.60 6.68 5.10
N LEU A 217 1.72 6.05 3.93
CA LEU A 217 0.68 5.16 3.40
C LEU A 217 0.45 3.96 4.30
N PHE A 218 1.50 3.33 4.81
CA PHE A 218 1.39 2.23 5.76
C PHE A 218 0.73 2.70 7.06
N LEU A 219 1.16 3.83 7.63
CA LEU A 219 0.51 4.38 8.83
C LEU A 219 -0.98 4.63 8.58
N GLU A 220 -1.34 5.45 7.60
CA GLU A 220 -2.73 5.87 7.40
C GLU A 220 -3.65 4.73 6.96
N SER A 221 -3.17 3.80 6.11
CA SER A 221 -3.95 2.61 5.74
C SER A 221 -4.22 1.71 6.94
N HIS A 222 -3.26 1.53 7.85
CA HIS A 222 -3.46 0.66 9.02
C HIS A 222 -4.29 1.36 10.10
N ARG A 223 -4.20 2.69 10.23
CA ARG A 223 -5.19 3.47 10.98
C ARG A 223 -6.59 3.26 10.42
N ASN A 224 -6.76 3.31 9.10
CA ASN A 224 -8.06 3.09 8.46
C ASN A 224 -8.58 1.67 8.68
N ILE A 225 -7.71 0.64 8.65
CA ILE A 225 -8.07 -0.73 9.03
C ILE A 225 -8.74 -0.76 10.41
N PHE A 226 -8.10 -0.17 11.42
CA PHE A 226 -8.65 -0.21 12.78
C PHE A 226 -9.85 0.72 12.96
N ALA A 227 -9.82 1.92 12.35
CA ALA A 227 -10.93 2.87 12.35
C ALA A 227 -12.22 2.30 11.75
N TRP A 228 -12.11 1.48 10.70
CA TRP A 228 -13.24 0.90 9.98
C TRP A 228 -13.57 -0.51 10.44
N ILE A 229 -13.05 -0.96 11.60
CA ILE A 229 -13.29 -2.30 12.12
C ILE A 229 -14.77 -2.68 12.19
N ASP A 230 -15.64 -1.74 12.60
CA ASP A 230 -17.06 -2.00 12.68
C ASP A 230 -17.72 -2.18 11.29
N ASP A 231 -17.09 -1.67 10.21
CA ASP A 231 -17.59 -1.80 8.84
C ASP A 231 -17.25 -3.16 8.22
N TRP A 232 -16.03 -3.66 8.45
CA TRP A 232 -15.54 -4.88 7.78
C TRP A 232 -15.58 -6.14 8.64
N PHE A 233 -15.68 -6.02 9.97
CA PHE A 233 -15.63 -7.18 10.85
C PHE A 233 -16.76 -8.17 10.53
N GLY A 234 -16.42 -9.46 10.39
CA GLY A 234 -17.37 -10.52 10.05
C GLY A 234 -17.79 -10.59 8.58
N LEU A 235 -17.23 -9.77 7.68
CA LEU A 235 -17.36 -10.01 6.24
C LEU A 235 -16.61 -11.29 5.84
N SER A 236 -17.17 -12.07 4.92
CA SER A 236 -16.50 -13.24 4.36
C SER A 236 -15.58 -12.85 3.20
N MET A 237 -14.61 -13.71 2.90
CA MET A 237 -13.73 -13.53 1.74
C MET A 237 -14.52 -13.47 0.42
N GLU A 238 -15.58 -14.26 0.30
CA GLU A 238 -16.46 -14.29 -0.88
C GLU A 238 -17.15 -12.94 -1.09
N VAL A 239 -17.77 -12.39 -0.03
CA VAL A 239 -18.40 -11.06 -0.08
C VAL A 239 -17.37 -9.98 -0.41
N MET A 240 -16.17 -10.08 0.15
CA MET A 240 -15.10 -9.13 -0.16
C MET A 240 -14.69 -9.16 -1.63
N ARG A 241 -14.61 -10.33 -2.26
CA ARG A 241 -14.29 -10.46 -3.69
C ARG A 241 -15.37 -9.86 -4.58
N GLU A 242 -16.64 -10.05 -4.23
CA GLU A 242 -17.76 -9.44 -4.96
C GLU A 242 -17.72 -7.91 -4.86
N LEU A 243 -17.48 -7.36 -3.66
CA LEU A 243 -17.36 -5.93 -3.43
C LEU A 243 -16.17 -5.32 -4.19
N GLU A 244 -15.02 -6.00 -4.18
CA GLU A 244 -13.81 -5.60 -4.91
C GLU A 244 -14.11 -5.52 -6.42
N GLN A 245 -14.73 -6.55 -7.00
CA GLN A 245 -15.06 -6.57 -8.43
C GLN A 245 -16.03 -5.45 -8.84
N GLN A 246 -17.05 -5.19 -8.01
CA GLN A 246 -17.98 -4.08 -8.23
C GLN A 246 -17.27 -2.72 -8.14
N SER A 247 -16.36 -2.60 -7.17
CA SER A 247 -15.55 -1.41 -6.98
C SER A 247 -14.64 -1.14 -8.18
N ASP A 248 -13.87 -2.13 -8.63
CA ASP A 248 -12.96 -2.04 -9.78
C ASP A 248 -13.69 -1.53 -11.03
N THR A 249 -14.87 -2.10 -11.29
CA THR A 249 -15.73 -1.68 -12.41
C THR A 249 -16.18 -0.21 -12.28
N SER A 250 -16.55 0.21 -11.08
CA SER A 250 -17.01 1.57 -10.79
C SER A 250 -15.87 2.59 -10.90
N LEU A 251 -14.69 2.27 -10.37
CA LEU A 251 -13.47 3.09 -10.44
C LEU A 251 -13.07 3.37 -11.88
N ASN A 252 -12.96 2.31 -12.69
CA ASN A 252 -12.60 2.42 -14.11
C ASN A 252 -13.64 3.23 -14.90
N LYS A 253 -14.92 3.15 -14.54
CA LYS A 253 -15.97 3.98 -15.15
C LYS A 253 -15.84 5.46 -14.77
N LYS A 254 -15.49 5.77 -13.51
CA LYS A 254 -15.33 7.15 -13.01
C LYS A 254 -14.17 7.88 -13.67
N LEU A 255 -13.03 7.20 -13.87
CA LEU A 255 -11.86 7.78 -14.54
C LEU A 255 -12.07 8.04 -16.04
N GLY A 256 -13.15 7.49 -16.62
CA GLY A 256 -13.52 7.66 -18.01
C GLY A 256 -12.77 6.70 -18.94
N ARG A 257 -13.53 5.82 -19.63
CA ARG A 257 -13.02 5.11 -20.81
C ARG A 257 -12.77 6.12 -21.94
N HIS A 258 -11.51 6.50 -22.16
CA HIS A 258 -10.85 6.81 -23.44
C HIS A 258 -9.74 7.85 -23.25
N ARG A 259 -8.48 7.41 -23.43
CA ARG A 259 -7.39 8.23 -24.01
C ARG A 259 -6.07 7.48 -24.28
N ILE A 260 -5.99 6.16 -24.12
CA ILE A 260 -4.76 5.40 -24.43
C ILE A 260 -4.93 4.48 -25.65
N ALA A 261 -6.16 4.10 -26.03
CA ALA A 261 -6.38 3.23 -27.19
C ALA A 261 -6.19 3.94 -28.56
N GLU A 262 -6.16 5.28 -28.61
CA GLU A 262 -6.01 6.02 -29.88
C GLU A 262 -4.57 6.45 -30.17
N SER A 263 -3.62 6.34 -29.21
CA SER A 263 -2.23 6.76 -29.45
C SER A 263 -1.31 5.65 -29.97
N GLU A 264 -1.70 4.38 -29.85
CA GLU A 264 -0.90 3.27 -30.42
C GLU A 264 -1.23 2.99 -31.89
N GLU A 265 -2.44 3.30 -32.38
CA GLU A 265 -2.76 3.13 -33.80
C GLU A 265 -2.19 4.24 -34.69
N GLU A 266 -1.99 5.46 -34.19
CA GLU A 266 -1.40 6.56 -34.98
C GLU A 266 0.13 6.50 -35.11
N LEU A 267 0.83 5.74 -34.25
CA LEU A 267 2.29 5.61 -34.31
C LEU A 267 2.79 4.55 -35.31
N TYR A 268 1.89 3.70 -35.82
CA TYR A 268 2.19 2.68 -36.83
C TYR A 268 1.53 2.93 -38.20
N SER A 269 0.88 4.09 -38.40
CA SER A 269 0.18 4.42 -39.65
C SER A 269 0.76 5.60 -40.43
N GLN A 270 2.02 6.00 -40.21
CA GLN A 270 2.73 6.97 -41.07
C GLN A 270 4.11 6.46 -41.49
#